data_AF-A0A7Z9IHV1-F1
#
_entry.id   AF-A0A7Z9IHV1-F1
#
_cell.length_a   1.000
_cell.length_b   1.000
_cell.length_c   1.000
_cell.angle_alpha   90.00
_cell.angle_beta   90.00
_cell.angle_gamma   90.00
#
_symmetry.space_group_name_H-M   'P 1'
#
loop_
_entity.id
_entity.type
_entity.pdbx_description
1 polymer ?
#
loop_
_entity_poly.entity_id
_entity_poly.type
_entity_poly.pdbx_seq_one_letter_code
_entity_poly.pdbx_strand_id
1 'polypeptide(L)'
;MTNIKILGVVIGTISIYTWIANAIPQLESVVPEELSFSSDVSEAELVAAGAELYNGGAGCTTCHGLETRAPNLLTGYNGEGTIGTRCGTRVPGQDCKAYLHESMMNPMAYVVEGGFDPMVFQARVFSGAQIWALVAFLQDQGGVVTVTGADVAAAAEADATAPAGGPAVASTDPLEIMRGNLCLACHMLDGEGAELAPPFDGMGSRIDADRIRRGIIDPGAEIAEGFDHLAGSMPPTIPDLLTARQLEVLVDFLARQGG
;
A
#
# COMPACT_ATOMS: atom_id res chain seq x y z
N MET A 1 33.26 -15.24 43.75
CA MET A 1 32.08 -14.38 44.01
C MET A 1 31.69 -13.51 42.81
N THR A 2 32.64 -12.89 42.10
CA THR A 2 32.36 -12.03 40.93
C THR A 2 31.60 -12.74 39.81
N ASN A 3 32.00 -13.97 39.43
CA ASN A 3 31.36 -14.72 38.34
C ASN A 3 29.92 -15.13 38.65
N ILE A 4 29.60 -15.42 39.92
CA ILE A 4 28.22 -15.77 40.35
C ILE A 4 27.32 -14.54 40.26
N LYS A 5 27.83 -13.35 40.61
CA LYS A 5 27.08 -12.09 40.48
C LYS A 5 26.80 -11.76 39.01
N ILE A 6 27.80 -11.94 38.14
CA ILE A 6 27.63 -11.75 36.69
C ILE A 6 26.60 -12.72 36.13
N LEU A 7 26.71 -14.01 36.48
CA LEU A 7 25.74 -15.03 36.05
C LEU A 7 24.32 -14.70 36.50
N GLY A 8 24.15 -14.24 37.74
CA GLY A 8 22.85 -13.81 38.26
C GLY A 8 22.25 -12.63 37.51
N VAL A 9 23.06 -11.63 37.15
CA VAL A 9 22.62 -10.48 36.33
C VAL A 9 22.23 -10.94 34.93
N VAL A 10 23.04 -11.76 34.27
CA VAL A 10 22.77 -12.25 32.91
C VAL A 10 21.46 -13.05 32.88
N ILE A 11 21.29 -14.01 33.81
CA ILE A 11 20.06 -14.80 33.88
C ILE A 11 18.87 -13.90 34.19
N GLY A 12 19.00 -12.97 35.15
CA GLY A 12 17.93 -12.05 35.50
C GLY A 12 17.49 -11.18 34.32
N THR A 13 18.44 -10.62 33.56
CA THR A 13 18.15 -9.81 32.38
C THR A 13 17.48 -10.64 31.28
N ILE A 14 17.97 -11.86 31.00
CA ILE A 14 17.35 -12.75 30.01
C ILE A 14 15.93 -13.12 30.45
N SER A 15 15.73 -13.52 31.71
CA SER A 15 14.41 -13.88 32.21
C SER A 15 13.42 -12.73 32.15
N ILE A 16 13.85 -11.51 32.51
CA ILE A 16 13.00 -10.32 32.41
C ILE A 16 12.67 -10.01 30.95
N TYR A 17 13.66 -10.07 30.05
CA TYR A 17 13.44 -9.84 28.63
C TYR A 17 12.48 -10.87 28.04
N THR A 18 12.69 -12.16 28.31
CA THR A 18 11.81 -13.26 27.87
C THR A 18 10.40 -13.10 28.44
N TRP A 19 10.26 -12.70 29.70
CA TRP A 19 8.95 -12.48 30.31
C TRP A 19 8.23 -11.30 29.65
N ILE A 20 8.90 -10.16 29.45
CA ILE A 20 8.32 -9.00 28.76
C ILE A 20 7.93 -9.37 27.32
N ALA A 21 8.83 -10.04 26.59
CA ALA A 21 8.59 -10.45 25.20
C ALA A 21 7.36 -11.38 25.06
N ASN A 22 7.11 -12.26 26.04
CA ASN A 22 5.94 -13.15 26.02
C ASN A 22 4.69 -12.52 26.66
N ALA A 23 4.83 -11.46 27.45
CA ALA A 23 3.71 -10.73 28.05
C ALA A 23 3.11 -9.68 27.11
N ILE A 24 3.90 -9.17 26.15
CA ILE A 24 3.41 -8.37 25.03
C ILE A 24 2.61 -9.33 24.13
N PRO A 25 1.30 -9.09 23.90
CA PRO A 25 0.54 -9.84 22.91
C PRO A 25 1.30 -9.80 21.60
N GLN A 26 1.76 -10.96 21.12
CA GLN A 26 2.34 -11.04 19.79
C GLN A 26 1.23 -10.62 18.84
N LEU A 27 1.44 -9.51 18.12
CA LEU A 27 0.61 -9.17 16.97
C LEU A 27 0.88 -10.28 15.95
N GLU A 28 0.06 -11.33 15.99
CA GLU A 28 -0.03 -12.25 14.87
C GLU A 28 -0.55 -11.42 13.71
N SER A 29 0.39 -10.98 12.86
CA SER A 29 0.10 -10.58 11.50
C SER A 29 -0.74 -11.70 10.91
N VAL A 30 -2.05 -11.48 10.81
CA VAL A 30 -2.89 -12.24 9.89
C VAL A 30 -2.37 -11.84 8.53
N VAL A 31 -1.40 -12.62 8.02
CA VAL A 31 -0.90 -12.49 6.67
C VAL A 31 -2.14 -12.48 5.78
N PRO A 32 -2.42 -11.37 5.06
CA PRO A 32 -3.53 -11.33 4.13
C PRO A 32 -3.44 -12.58 3.26
N GLU A 33 -4.55 -13.29 3.10
CA GLU A 33 -4.58 -14.53 2.31
C GLU A 33 -3.95 -14.23 0.95
N GLU A 34 -2.72 -14.72 0.75
CA GLU A 34 -1.94 -14.37 -0.42
C GLU A 34 -2.65 -15.01 -1.60
N LEU A 35 -3.17 -14.18 -2.51
CA LEU A 35 -3.79 -14.64 -3.74
C LEU A 35 -2.71 -15.34 -4.57
N SER A 36 -2.59 -16.65 -4.38
CA SER A 36 -1.68 -17.52 -5.10
C SER A 36 -2.43 -18.18 -6.24
N PHE A 37 -2.04 -17.83 -7.45
CA PHE A 37 -2.57 -18.47 -8.65
C PHE A 37 -1.64 -19.61 -9.06
N SER A 38 -2.24 -20.71 -9.55
CA SER A 38 -1.45 -21.74 -10.24
C SER A 38 -1.04 -21.25 -11.63
N SER A 39 -0.04 -21.89 -12.24
CA SER A 39 0.37 -21.62 -13.63
C SER A 39 -0.74 -21.82 -14.66
N ASP A 40 -1.79 -22.57 -14.30
CA ASP A 40 -2.91 -22.92 -15.16
C ASP A 40 -4.14 -22.01 -14.93
N VAL A 41 -3.95 -20.88 -14.23
CA VAL A 41 -5.03 -19.91 -13.97
C VAL A 41 -5.63 -19.41 -15.29
N SER A 42 -6.96 -19.43 -15.35
CA SER A 42 -7.70 -18.95 -16.52
C SER A 42 -7.85 -17.43 -16.55
N GLU A 43 -8.08 -16.88 -17.74
CA GLU A 43 -8.37 -15.46 -17.92
C GLU A 43 -9.55 -15.00 -17.06
N ALA A 44 -10.62 -15.81 -17.00
CA ALA A 44 -11.81 -15.50 -16.21
C ALA A 44 -11.53 -15.45 -14.70
N GLU A 45 -10.67 -16.33 -14.19
CA GLU A 45 -10.25 -16.30 -12.78
C GLU A 45 -9.41 -15.06 -12.46
N LEU A 46 -8.49 -14.68 -13.36
CA LEU A 46 -7.69 -13.46 -13.19
C LEU A 46 -8.54 -12.20 -13.23
N VAL A 47 -9.50 -12.13 -14.17
CA VAL A 47 -10.45 -11.01 -14.25
C VAL A 47 -11.29 -10.93 -12.98
N ALA A 48 -11.81 -12.06 -12.48
CA ALA A 48 -12.61 -12.08 -11.27
C ALA A 48 -11.81 -11.63 -10.04
N ALA A 49 -10.58 -12.12 -9.86
CA ALA A 49 -9.72 -11.70 -8.77
C ALA A 49 -9.30 -10.23 -8.89
N GLY A 50 -9.00 -9.76 -10.10
CA GLY A 50 -8.72 -8.35 -10.36
C GLY A 50 -9.91 -7.45 -10.07
N ALA A 51 -11.14 -7.91 -10.35
CA ALA A 51 -12.36 -7.20 -10.01
C ALA A 51 -12.56 -7.09 -8.50
N GLU A 52 -12.31 -8.17 -7.75
CA GLU A 52 -12.37 -8.18 -6.28
C GLU A 52 -11.36 -7.19 -5.70
N LEU A 53 -10.12 -7.21 -6.19
CA LEU A 53 -9.08 -6.25 -5.78
C LEU A 53 -9.51 -4.81 -6.11
N TYR A 54 -9.92 -4.54 -7.35
CA TYR A 54 -10.29 -3.21 -7.77
C TYR A 54 -11.45 -2.62 -6.96
N ASN A 55 -12.49 -3.43 -6.71
CA ASN A 55 -13.70 -2.99 -6.01
C ASN A 55 -13.60 -3.09 -4.48
N GLY A 56 -12.68 -3.89 -3.96
CA GLY A 56 -12.48 -4.14 -2.54
C GLY A 56 -11.62 -3.08 -1.84
N GLY A 57 -11.12 -3.41 -0.64
CA GLY A 57 -10.30 -2.53 0.21
C GLY A 57 -8.92 -2.16 -0.34
N ALA A 58 -8.64 -2.50 -1.60
CA ALA A 58 -7.39 -2.22 -2.30
C ALA A 58 -7.26 -0.74 -2.73
N GLY A 59 -8.29 0.08 -2.48
CA GLY A 59 -8.23 1.55 -2.61
C GLY A 59 -8.30 2.11 -4.03
N CYS A 60 -8.43 1.26 -5.06
CA CYS A 60 -8.46 1.71 -6.45
C CYS A 60 -9.64 2.65 -6.74
N THR A 61 -10.86 2.27 -6.34
CA THR A 61 -12.08 3.08 -6.52
C THR A 61 -12.05 4.38 -5.74
N THR A 62 -11.30 4.44 -4.64
CA THR A 62 -11.15 5.65 -3.82
C THR A 62 -10.57 6.81 -4.64
N CYS A 63 -9.65 6.54 -5.56
CA CYS A 63 -9.11 7.55 -6.47
C CYS A 63 -9.77 7.50 -7.86
N HIS A 64 -9.99 6.30 -8.42
CA HIS A 64 -10.46 6.10 -9.79
C HIS A 64 -11.98 6.00 -9.93
N GLY A 65 -12.76 6.30 -8.88
CA GLY A 65 -14.23 6.22 -8.90
C GLY A 65 -14.94 7.52 -9.30
N LEU A 66 -14.42 8.70 -8.92
CA LEU A 66 -15.14 9.98 -9.02
C LEU A 66 -14.53 10.99 -10.01
N GLU A 67 -13.47 10.63 -10.75
CA GLU A 67 -12.74 11.49 -11.71
C GLU A 67 -12.06 12.74 -11.11
N THR A 68 -12.38 13.10 -9.87
CA THR A 68 -11.83 14.26 -9.17
C THR A 68 -10.37 14.08 -8.76
N ARG A 69 -9.94 12.83 -8.54
CA ARG A 69 -8.59 12.51 -8.05
C ARG A 69 -7.75 11.65 -8.99
N ALA A 70 -8.39 10.87 -9.85
CA ALA A 70 -7.74 10.15 -10.93
C ALA A 70 -8.74 9.88 -12.05
N PRO A 71 -8.28 9.67 -13.31
CA PRO A 71 -9.15 9.28 -14.41
C PRO A 71 -9.99 8.06 -14.06
N ASN A 72 -11.30 8.09 -14.31
CA ASN A 72 -12.11 6.90 -14.08
C ASN A 72 -11.75 5.80 -15.10
N LEU A 73 -11.52 4.60 -14.58
CA LEU A 73 -11.06 3.46 -15.37
C LEU A 73 -12.23 2.65 -15.95
N LEU A 74 -13.39 2.64 -15.28
CA LEU A 74 -14.54 1.80 -15.65
C LEU A 74 -15.61 2.53 -16.45
N THR A 75 -15.87 3.81 -16.19
CA THR A 75 -16.86 4.61 -16.94
C THR A 75 -16.23 5.46 -18.03
N GLY A 76 -14.90 5.59 -17.97
CA GLY A 76 -14.09 6.35 -18.91
C GLY A 76 -13.61 7.68 -18.36
N TYR A 77 -12.89 8.43 -19.20
CA TYR A 77 -12.34 9.73 -18.82
C TYR A 77 -12.22 10.61 -20.07
N ASN A 78 -12.64 11.87 -19.99
CA ASN A 78 -12.57 12.85 -21.09
C ASN A 78 -13.11 12.35 -22.46
N GLY A 79 -14.13 11.48 -22.44
CA GLY A 79 -14.72 10.92 -23.66
C GLY A 79 -13.88 9.84 -24.35
N GLU A 80 -12.78 9.39 -23.75
CA GLU A 80 -11.90 8.35 -24.30
C GLU A 80 -12.44 6.92 -24.08
N GLY A 81 -13.63 6.76 -23.48
CA GLY A 81 -14.18 5.46 -23.10
C GLY A 81 -13.43 4.84 -21.93
N THR A 82 -13.74 3.59 -21.59
CA THR A 82 -13.15 2.81 -20.49
C THR A 82 -11.66 2.54 -20.67
N ILE A 83 -10.96 2.13 -19.61
CA ILE A 83 -9.51 1.92 -19.68
C ILE A 83 -9.15 0.81 -20.66
N GLY A 84 -9.91 -0.30 -20.70
CA GLY A 84 -9.70 -1.41 -21.63
C GLY A 84 -9.86 -1.00 -23.09
N THR A 85 -10.69 0.01 -23.37
CA THR A 85 -10.86 0.57 -24.72
C THR A 85 -9.66 1.44 -25.15
N ARG A 86 -9.05 2.18 -24.21
CA ARG A 86 -8.05 3.22 -24.54
C ARG A 86 -6.61 2.86 -24.23
N CYS A 87 -6.34 1.90 -23.34
CA CYS A 87 -5.00 1.54 -22.87
C CYS A 87 -3.99 1.28 -24.00
N GLY A 88 -4.40 0.60 -25.07
CA GLY A 88 -3.52 0.24 -26.19
C GLY A 88 -3.06 1.39 -27.08
N THR A 89 -3.57 2.61 -26.86
CA THR A 89 -3.18 3.80 -27.62
C THR A 89 -2.60 4.92 -26.74
N ARG A 90 -2.48 4.70 -25.43
CA ARG A 90 -2.00 5.72 -24.48
C ARG A 90 -0.53 6.08 -24.68
N VAL A 91 0.29 5.09 -25.06
CA VAL A 91 1.73 5.27 -25.29
C VAL A 91 2.09 4.70 -26.66
N PRO A 92 2.65 5.52 -27.59
CA PRO A 92 3.04 5.05 -28.90
C PRO A 92 4.01 3.85 -28.83
N GLY A 93 3.63 2.74 -29.46
CA GLY A 93 4.46 1.53 -29.52
C GLY A 93 4.35 0.59 -28.32
N GLN A 94 3.50 0.90 -27.34
CA GLN A 94 3.23 0.03 -26.20
C GLN A 94 1.81 -0.54 -26.31
N ASP A 95 1.66 -1.84 -26.10
CA ASP A 95 0.33 -2.47 -26.05
C ASP A 95 -0.36 -2.21 -24.70
N CYS A 96 -1.65 -2.57 -24.64
CA CYS A 96 -2.47 -2.37 -23.44
C CYS A 96 -1.91 -3.10 -22.21
N LYS A 97 -1.38 -4.32 -22.38
CA LYS A 97 -0.88 -5.15 -21.27
C LYS A 97 0.34 -4.50 -20.65
N ALA A 98 1.31 -4.13 -21.48
CA ALA A 98 2.53 -3.46 -21.05
C ALA A 98 2.23 -2.08 -20.45
N TYR A 99 1.31 -1.32 -21.04
CA TYR A 99 0.92 0.00 -20.54
C TYR A 99 0.33 -0.08 -19.12
N LEU A 100 -0.65 -0.98 -18.92
CA LEU A 100 -1.31 -1.12 -17.62
C LEU A 100 -0.35 -1.64 -16.55
N HIS A 101 0.48 -2.62 -16.88
CA HIS A 101 1.50 -3.13 -15.97
C HIS A 101 2.49 -2.02 -15.57
N GLU A 102 3.07 -1.32 -16.54
CA GLU A 102 4.01 -0.22 -16.27
C GLU A 102 3.35 0.91 -15.48
N SER A 103 2.08 1.22 -15.73
CA SER A 103 1.33 2.23 -14.96
C SER A 103 1.13 1.86 -13.49
N MET A 104 1.20 0.57 -13.13
CA MET A 104 1.12 0.13 -11.73
C MET A 104 2.51 0.00 -11.08
N MET A 105 3.52 -0.36 -11.86
CA MET A 105 4.91 -0.46 -11.39
C MET A 105 5.55 0.92 -11.22
N ASN A 106 5.32 1.82 -12.16
CA ASN A 106 5.84 3.19 -12.22
C ASN A 106 4.70 4.17 -12.58
N PRO A 107 3.78 4.44 -11.65
CA PRO A 107 2.59 5.26 -11.92
C PRO A 107 2.91 6.70 -12.32
N MET A 108 4.10 7.19 -11.96
CA MET A 108 4.57 8.52 -12.35
C MET A 108 5.09 8.59 -13.80
N ALA A 109 5.25 7.45 -14.49
CA ALA A 109 5.73 7.44 -15.87
C ALA A 109 4.72 8.00 -16.88
N TYR A 110 3.42 7.81 -16.62
CA TYR A 110 2.32 8.13 -17.56
C TYR A 110 1.18 8.91 -16.90
N VAL A 111 1.49 9.84 -16.00
CA VAL A 111 0.47 10.68 -15.34
C VAL A 111 -0.27 11.49 -16.39
N VAL A 112 -1.59 11.36 -16.42
CA VAL A 112 -2.46 12.12 -17.32
C VAL A 112 -2.43 13.58 -16.92
N GLU A 113 -2.34 14.48 -17.90
CA GLU A 113 -2.48 15.91 -17.67
C GLU A 113 -3.82 16.21 -16.97
N GLY A 114 -3.78 17.04 -15.91
CA GLY A 114 -4.96 17.28 -15.07
C GLY A 114 -4.67 17.42 -13.57
N GLY A 115 -3.42 17.26 -13.14
CA GLY A 115 -3.02 17.50 -11.74
C GLY A 115 -3.24 16.29 -10.82
N PHE A 116 -3.15 15.07 -11.35
CA PHE A 116 -3.32 13.83 -10.58
C PHE A 116 -2.04 13.34 -9.89
N ASP A 117 -1.13 14.25 -9.51
CA ASP A 117 0.12 13.95 -8.79
C ASP A 117 -0.08 14.21 -7.28
N PRO A 118 0.44 13.38 -6.36
CA PRO A 118 1.19 12.13 -6.61
C PRO A 118 0.30 10.90 -6.77
N MET A 119 0.75 9.95 -7.59
CA MET A 119 0.13 8.65 -7.74
C MET A 119 0.77 7.58 -6.86
N VAL A 120 -0.04 6.58 -6.50
CA VAL A 120 0.33 5.52 -5.57
C VAL A 120 1.08 4.40 -6.31
N PHE A 121 2.26 4.04 -5.82
CA PHE A 121 3.07 2.92 -6.32
C PHE A 121 2.42 1.58 -5.95
N GLN A 122 1.57 1.06 -6.84
CA GLN A 122 0.78 -0.15 -6.58
C GLN A 122 1.65 -1.40 -6.36
N ALA A 123 2.83 -1.45 -6.96
CA ALA A 123 3.83 -2.50 -6.72
C ALA A 123 4.40 -2.55 -5.30
N ARG A 124 4.08 -1.57 -4.44
CA ARG A 124 4.40 -1.61 -3.01
C ARG A 124 3.28 -2.21 -2.18
N VAL A 125 2.06 -2.20 -2.70
CA VAL A 125 0.84 -2.58 -1.99
C VAL A 125 0.42 -3.99 -2.41
N PHE A 126 0.64 -4.34 -3.68
CA PHE A 126 0.25 -5.61 -4.27
C PHE A 126 1.46 -6.45 -4.66
N SER A 127 1.31 -7.77 -4.50
CA SER A 127 2.18 -8.75 -5.16
C SER A 127 2.09 -8.62 -6.68
N GLY A 128 3.12 -9.08 -7.40
CA GLY A 128 3.11 -9.11 -8.86
C GLY A 128 1.97 -9.96 -9.42
N ALA A 129 1.56 -11.03 -8.73
CA ALA A 129 0.38 -11.82 -9.08
C ALA A 129 -0.92 -11.00 -9.02
N GLN A 130 -1.10 -10.20 -7.96
CA GLN A 130 -2.24 -9.29 -7.82
C GLN A 130 -2.20 -8.17 -8.86
N ILE A 131 -1.02 -7.64 -9.20
CA ILE A 131 -0.87 -6.66 -10.29
C ILE A 131 -1.35 -7.25 -11.60
N TRP A 132 -0.98 -8.48 -11.94
CA TRP A 132 -1.44 -9.13 -13.17
C TRP A 132 -2.95 -9.41 -13.18
N ALA A 133 -3.54 -9.78 -12.05
CA ALA A 133 -5.00 -9.90 -11.92
C ALA A 133 -5.69 -8.54 -12.19
N LEU A 134 -5.16 -7.44 -11.63
CA LEU A 134 -5.64 -6.09 -11.92
C LEU A 134 -5.48 -5.73 -13.40
N VAL A 135 -4.35 -6.04 -14.05
CA VAL A 135 -4.18 -5.82 -15.50
C VAL A 135 -5.26 -6.57 -16.27
N ALA A 136 -5.48 -7.86 -15.98
CA ALA A 136 -6.48 -8.68 -16.67
C ALA A 136 -7.88 -8.07 -16.55
N PHE A 137 -8.28 -7.69 -15.34
CA PHE A 137 -9.56 -7.03 -15.11
C PHE A 137 -9.70 -5.70 -15.86
N LEU A 138 -8.67 -4.84 -15.85
CA LEU A 138 -8.68 -3.55 -16.53
C LEU A 138 -8.71 -3.71 -18.06
N GLN A 139 -8.06 -4.75 -18.61
CA GLN A 139 -8.21 -5.11 -20.03
C GLN A 139 -9.64 -5.53 -20.37
N ASP A 140 -10.30 -6.30 -19.48
CA ASP A 140 -11.68 -6.76 -19.67
C ASP A 140 -12.72 -5.63 -19.63
N GLN A 141 -12.33 -4.41 -19.23
CA GLN A 141 -13.19 -3.22 -19.30
C GLN A 141 -13.32 -2.70 -20.74
N GLY A 142 -13.72 -3.55 -21.69
CA GLY A 142 -13.96 -3.19 -23.10
C GLY A 142 -12.78 -3.46 -24.05
N GLY A 143 -11.71 -4.09 -23.57
CA GLY A 143 -10.58 -4.56 -24.38
C GLY A 143 -10.55 -6.08 -24.55
N VAL A 144 -9.38 -6.59 -24.94
CA VAL A 144 -9.09 -8.03 -25.02
C VAL A 144 -8.12 -8.38 -23.91
N VAL A 145 -8.46 -9.39 -23.11
CA VAL A 145 -7.55 -9.91 -22.08
C VAL A 145 -6.40 -10.67 -22.76
N THR A 146 -5.18 -10.31 -22.39
CA THR A 146 -3.93 -10.85 -22.95
C THR A 146 -2.94 -11.30 -21.87
N VAL A 147 -3.35 -11.17 -20.61
CA VAL A 147 -2.63 -11.70 -19.45
C VAL A 147 -2.78 -13.22 -19.43
N THR A 148 -1.68 -13.90 -19.15
CA THR A 148 -1.60 -15.37 -19.16
C THR A 148 -1.09 -15.88 -17.81
N GLY A 149 -1.32 -17.16 -17.51
CA GLY A 149 -0.73 -17.79 -16.32
C GLY A 149 0.81 -17.74 -16.30
N ALA A 150 1.47 -17.62 -17.46
CA ALA A 150 2.92 -17.44 -17.54
C ALA A 150 3.37 -16.07 -17.01
N ASP A 151 2.59 -15.00 -17.25
CA ASP A 151 2.88 -13.67 -16.70
C ASP A 151 2.83 -13.70 -15.16
N VAL A 152 1.83 -14.39 -14.61
CA VAL A 152 1.63 -14.55 -13.15
C VAL A 152 2.71 -15.42 -12.51
N ALA A 153 3.08 -16.54 -13.15
CA ALA A 153 4.15 -17.41 -12.67
C ALA A 153 5.50 -16.68 -12.63
N ALA A 154 5.82 -15.92 -13.68
CA ALA A 154 7.05 -15.11 -13.71
C ALA A 154 7.07 -14.05 -12.60
N ALA A 155 5.92 -13.43 -12.30
CA ALA A 155 5.80 -12.50 -11.20
C ALA A 155 5.98 -13.17 -9.83
N ALA A 156 5.39 -14.34 -9.62
CA ALA A 156 5.57 -15.10 -8.37
C ALA A 156 7.04 -15.49 -8.14
N GLU A 157 7.79 -15.85 -9.19
CA GLU A 157 9.23 -16.10 -9.10
C GLU A 157 10.02 -14.82 -8.76
N ALA A 158 9.64 -13.69 -9.35
CA ALA A 158 10.25 -12.39 -9.04
C ALA A 158 9.98 -11.97 -7.58
N ASP A 159 8.74 -12.11 -7.10
CA ASP A 159 8.36 -11.78 -5.73
C ASP A 159 9.07 -12.69 -4.72
N ALA A 160 9.19 -14.00 -5.01
CA ALA A 160 9.90 -14.94 -4.15
C ALA A 160 11.41 -14.64 -4.02
N THR A 161 11.98 -13.91 -4.98
CA THR A 161 13.40 -13.52 -4.98
C THR A 161 13.62 -12.08 -4.54
N ALA A 162 12.57 -11.26 -4.49
CA ALA A 162 12.61 -9.90 -3.99
C ALA A 162 12.70 -9.90 -2.45
N PRO A 163 13.43 -8.95 -1.85
CA PRO A 163 13.29 -8.69 -0.42
C PRO A 163 11.84 -8.30 -0.13
N ALA A 164 11.21 -8.99 0.83
CA ALA A 164 9.85 -8.71 1.24
C ALA A 164 9.76 -7.30 1.84
N GLY A 165 9.06 -6.40 1.16
CA GLY A 165 8.89 -5.02 1.59
C GLY A 165 10.21 -4.28 1.82
N GLY A 166 10.12 -3.18 2.56
CA GLY A 166 11.26 -2.36 2.92
C GLY A 166 11.10 -0.91 2.50
N PRO A 167 11.90 -0.03 3.12
CA PRO A 167 11.71 1.41 2.99
C PRO A 167 12.06 1.92 1.60
N ALA A 168 11.15 2.71 1.02
CA ALA A 168 11.38 3.36 -0.27
C ALA A 168 12.56 4.36 -0.22
N VAL A 169 12.84 4.91 0.96
CA VAL A 169 13.93 5.86 1.20
C VAL A 169 14.80 5.35 2.35
N ALA A 170 16.12 5.49 2.22
CA ALA A 170 17.05 5.23 3.33
C ALA A 170 17.01 6.35 4.39
N SER A 171 16.24 7.40 4.14
CA SER A 171 16.16 8.61 4.96
C SER A 171 15.46 8.37 6.29
N THR A 172 15.85 9.19 7.28
CA THR A 172 15.15 9.36 8.56
C THR A 172 14.45 10.70 8.66
N ASP A 173 14.32 11.45 7.55
CA ASP A 173 13.49 12.65 7.50
C ASP A 173 12.00 12.24 7.42
N PRO A 174 11.13 12.76 8.31
CA PRO A 174 9.74 12.34 8.37
C PRO A 174 8.97 12.63 7.07
N LEU A 175 9.24 13.77 6.39
CA LEU A 175 8.54 14.11 5.16
C LEU A 175 8.98 13.23 4.00
N GLU A 176 10.29 12.92 3.89
CA GLU A 176 10.77 11.97 2.89
C GLU A 176 10.21 10.57 3.11
N ILE A 177 10.09 10.12 4.37
CA ILE A 177 9.44 8.85 4.70
C ILE A 177 7.96 8.88 4.29
N MET A 178 7.22 9.94 4.62
CA MET A 178 5.79 10.06 4.30
C MET A 178 5.52 10.11 2.81
N ARG A 179 6.34 10.84 2.04
CA ARG A 179 6.25 10.90 0.57
C ARG A 179 6.59 9.54 -0.05
N GLY A 180 7.69 8.93 0.38
CA GLY A 180 8.19 7.67 -0.19
C GLY A 180 7.29 6.46 0.10
N ASN A 181 6.56 6.49 1.23
CA ASN A 181 5.69 5.40 1.66
C ASN A 181 4.20 5.76 1.60
N LEU A 182 3.83 6.65 0.67
CA LEU A 182 2.45 6.87 0.24
C LEU A 182 1.52 7.50 1.29
N CYS A 183 2.03 7.95 2.44
CA CYS A 183 1.21 8.53 3.50
C CYS A 183 0.48 9.79 2.98
N LEU A 184 1.19 10.63 2.22
CA LEU A 184 0.63 11.87 1.66
C LEU A 184 -0.29 11.65 0.44
N ALA A 185 -0.43 10.42 -0.04
CA ALA A 185 -1.40 10.13 -1.10
C ALA A 185 -2.85 10.28 -0.58
N CYS A 186 -3.07 10.06 0.71
CA CYS A 186 -4.39 10.11 1.35
C CYS A 186 -4.48 11.14 2.48
N HIS A 187 -3.39 11.39 3.22
CA HIS A 187 -3.38 12.29 4.37
C HIS A 187 -2.74 13.63 4.02
N MET A 188 -3.35 14.73 4.44
CA MET A 188 -2.79 16.07 4.26
C MET A 188 -1.91 16.47 5.43
N LEU A 189 -0.83 17.18 5.13
CA LEU A 189 0.07 17.82 6.10
C LEU A 189 0.60 19.14 5.54
N ASP A 190 0.40 20.26 6.24
CA ASP A 190 0.88 21.59 5.85
C ASP A 190 0.53 21.98 4.40
N GLY A 191 -0.64 21.55 3.92
CA GLY A 191 -1.10 21.79 2.55
C GLY A 191 -0.49 20.87 1.48
N GLU A 192 0.35 19.92 1.87
CA GLU A 192 0.84 18.85 1.01
C GLU A 192 0.01 17.57 1.20
N GLY A 193 -0.34 16.90 0.11
CA GLY A 193 -1.04 15.61 0.12
C GLY A 193 -2.51 15.71 -0.29
N ALA A 194 -3.36 14.88 0.31
CA ALA A 194 -4.78 14.79 -0.03
C ALA A 194 -5.68 14.95 1.20
N GLU A 195 -6.85 15.57 1.01
CA GLU A 195 -7.91 15.64 2.03
C GLU A 195 -8.86 14.43 1.95
N LEU A 196 -8.29 13.22 1.82
CA LEU A 196 -9.09 12.00 1.71
C LEU A 196 -9.22 11.30 3.07
N ALA A 197 -8.11 11.20 3.80
CA ALA A 197 -8.02 10.57 5.11
C ALA A 197 -7.82 11.64 6.21
N PRO A 198 -7.89 11.26 7.50
CA PRO A 198 -7.73 12.22 8.59
C PRO A 198 -6.42 13.03 8.45
N PRO A 199 -6.45 14.37 8.52
CA PRO A 199 -5.24 15.15 8.32
C PRO A 199 -4.20 14.85 9.40
N PHE A 200 -2.92 14.98 9.07
CA PHE A 200 -1.83 14.91 10.04
C PHE A 200 -1.63 16.22 10.80
N ASP A 201 -2.08 17.34 10.24
CA ASP A 201 -2.05 18.65 10.90
C ASP A 201 -2.75 18.58 12.25
N GLY A 202 -2.06 18.97 13.33
CA GLY A 202 -2.59 18.95 14.70
C GLY A 202 -2.86 17.57 15.31
N MET A 203 -2.34 16.49 14.72
CA MET A 203 -2.62 15.11 15.18
C MET A 203 -2.21 14.87 16.63
N GLY A 204 -1.05 15.38 17.05
CA GLY A 204 -0.56 15.28 18.42
C GLY A 204 -1.42 15.99 19.46
N SER A 205 -2.23 16.98 19.06
CA SER A 205 -3.25 17.59 19.95
C SER A 205 -4.50 16.73 20.07
N ARG A 206 -4.77 15.84 19.12
CA ARG A 206 -5.99 15.00 19.08
C ARG A 206 -5.80 13.65 19.75
N ILE A 207 -4.64 13.02 19.54
CA ILE A 207 -4.36 11.65 19.96
C ILE A 207 -2.93 11.48 20.45
N ASP A 208 -2.71 10.51 21.34
CA ASP A 208 -1.38 10.19 21.86
C ASP A 208 -0.53 9.36 20.89
N ALA A 209 0.78 9.32 21.16
CA ALA A 209 1.76 8.61 20.36
C ALA A 209 1.47 7.10 20.24
N ASP A 210 0.85 6.48 21.25
CA ASP A 210 0.53 5.05 21.21
C ASP A 210 -0.63 4.75 20.28
N ARG A 211 -1.63 5.65 20.22
CA ARG A 211 -2.71 5.57 19.23
C ARG A 211 -2.19 5.84 17.82
N ILE A 212 -1.27 6.79 17.62
CA ILE A 212 -0.61 7.01 16.32
C ILE A 212 0.14 5.76 15.88
N ARG A 213 0.97 5.18 16.76
CA ARG A 213 1.75 3.97 16.45
C ARG A 213 0.85 2.80 16.07
N ARG A 214 -0.24 2.57 16.82
CA ARG A 214 -1.22 1.53 16.48
C ARG A 214 -1.88 1.78 15.14
N GLY A 215 -2.25 3.01 14.81
CA GLY A 215 -2.85 3.33 13.51
C GLY A 215 -1.91 3.09 12.31
N ILE A 216 -0.59 3.11 12.51
CA ILE A 216 0.38 2.76 11.46
C ILE A 216 0.61 1.24 11.40
N ILE A 217 0.73 0.58 12.56
CA ILE A 217 1.01 -0.88 12.65
C ILE A 217 -0.21 -1.72 12.27
N ASP A 218 -1.41 -1.30 12.70
CA ASP A 218 -2.68 -1.96 12.46
C ASP A 218 -3.74 -0.91 12.06
N PRO A 219 -3.72 -0.48 10.79
CA PRO A 219 -4.63 0.56 10.29
C PRO A 219 -6.12 0.24 10.42
N GLY A 220 -6.46 -1.05 10.49
CA GLY A 220 -7.84 -1.51 10.60
C GLY A 220 -8.36 -1.57 12.04
N ALA A 221 -7.49 -1.45 13.04
CA ALA A 221 -7.87 -1.58 14.45
C ALA A 221 -8.86 -0.51 14.91
N GLU A 222 -8.70 0.72 14.42
CA GLU A 222 -9.52 1.85 14.80
C GLU A 222 -9.65 2.84 13.64
N ILE A 223 -10.89 3.17 13.28
CA ILE A 223 -11.17 4.17 12.26
C ILE A 223 -11.45 5.50 12.95
N ALA A 224 -10.85 6.58 12.42
CA ALA A 224 -11.08 7.93 12.94
C ALA A 224 -12.54 8.34 12.75
N GLU A 225 -13.08 9.09 13.71
CA GLU A 225 -14.45 9.60 13.67
C GLU A 225 -14.69 10.39 12.37
N GLY A 226 -15.77 10.04 11.65
CA GLY A 226 -16.14 10.66 10.37
C GLY A 226 -15.54 9.99 9.13
N PHE A 227 -14.67 9.00 9.31
CA PHE A 227 -14.00 8.28 8.22
C PHE A 227 -14.48 6.82 8.07
N ASP A 228 -15.62 6.46 8.65
CA ASP A 228 -16.19 5.10 8.59
C ASP A 228 -16.37 4.59 7.15
N HIS A 229 -16.66 5.49 6.22
CA HIS A 229 -16.81 5.19 4.79
C HIS A 229 -15.50 4.80 4.09
N LEU A 230 -14.35 5.01 4.73
CA LEU A 230 -13.02 4.61 4.26
C LEU A 230 -12.45 3.44 5.07
N ALA A 231 -13.26 2.76 5.88
CA ALA A 231 -12.82 1.57 6.60
C ALA A 231 -12.19 0.54 5.63
N GLY A 232 -10.98 0.07 5.97
CA GLY A 232 -10.21 -0.85 5.13
C GLY A 232 -9.49 -0.22 3.94
N SER A 233 -9.58 1.09 3.73
CA SER A 233 -8.88 1.78 2.62
C SER A 233 -7.41 2.10 2.93
N MET A 234 -7.04 2.14 4.21
CA MET A 234 -5.62 2.31 4.59
C MET A 234 -4.92 0.95 4.45
N PRO A 235 -3.85 0.83 3.63
CA PRO A 235 -3.27 -0.48 3.33
C PRO A 235 -2.75 -1.19 4.59
N PRO A 236 -3.06 -2.48 4.80
CA PRO A 236 -2.58 -3.22 5.96
C PRO A 236 -1.07 -3.49 5.90
N THR A 237 -0.44 -3.33 4.73
CA THR A 237 0.99 -3.55 4.48
C THR A 237 1.87 -2.32 4.73
N ILE A 238 1.30 -1.19 5.16
CA ILE A 238 2.09 0.00 5.56
C ILE A 238 3.24 -0.33 6.52
N PRO A 239 3.09 -1.22 7.53
CA PRO A 239 4.19 -1.59 8.42
C PRO A 239 5.39 -2.20 7.68
N ASP A 240 5.14 -2.95 6.61
CA ASP A 240 6.16 -3.61 5.80
C ASP A 240 6.95 -2.61 4.94
N LEU A 241 6.42 -1.40 4.76
CA LEU A 241 7.09 -0.30 4.05
C LEU A 241 8.04 0.50 4.94
N LEU A 242 8.09 0.21 6.25
CA LEU A 242 8.84 1.00 7.22
C LEU A 242 9.86 0.15 7.94
N THR A 243 11.05 0.71 8.17
CA THR A 243 11.90 0.19 9.23
C THR A 243 11.32 0.55 10.60
N ALA A 244 11.63 -0.25 11.62
CA ALA A 244 11.28 0.10 13.01
C ALA A 244 11.75 1.51 13.39
N ARG A 245 12.91 1.95 12.87
CA ARG A 245 13.40 3.31 13.11
C ARG A 245 12.52 4.38 12.45
N GLN A 246 12.08 4.16 11.21
CA GLN A 246 11.24 5.11 10.49
C GLN A 246 9.85 5.20 11.10
N LEU A 247 9.27 4.07 11.53
CA LEU A 247 8.03 4.06 12.30
C LEU A 247 8.12 4.98 13.51
N GLU A 248 9.16 4.84 14.34
CA GLU A 248 9.33 5.68 15.52
C GLU A 248 9.56 7.16 15.18
N VAL A 249 10.29 7.45 14.09
CA VAL A 249 10.44 8.83 13.59
C VAL A 249 9.08 9.44 13.20
N LEU A 250 8.24 8.69 12.49
CA LEU A 250 6.91 9.15 12.09
C LEU A 250 6.01 9.38 13.30
N VAL A 251 6.00 8.45 14.26
CA VAL A 251 5.20 8.58 15.49
C VAL A 251 5.64 9.82 16.28
N ASP A 252 6.94 10.01 16.50
CA ASP A 252 7.47 11.18 17.21
C ASP A 252 7.14 12.50 16.49
N PHE A 253 7.22 12.50 15.16
CA PHE A 253 6.92 13.66 14.35
C PHE A 253 5.41 14.01 14.41
N LEU A 254 4.54 13.04 14.18
CA LEU A 254 3.09 13.21 14.20
C LEU A 254 2.57 13.58 15.60
N ALA A 255 3.15 13.01 16.65
CA ALA A 255 2.79 13.34 18.04
C ALA A 255 3.15 14.79 18.43
N ARG A 256 4.04 15.45 17.66
CA ARG A 256 4.36 16.88 17.84
C ARG A 256 3.52 17.79 16.96
N GLN A 257 2.68 17.25 16.07
CA GLN A 257 1.80 18.08 15.26
C GLN A 257 0.73 18.74 16.14
N GLY A 258 0.70 20.07 16.16
CA GLY A 258 -0.19 20.86 17.01
C GLY A 258 0.40 21.28 18.37
N GLY A 259 1.73 21.30 18.49
CA GLY A 259 2.50 21.91 19.58
C GLY A 259 3.31 23.11 19.12
#